data_AF-A0A1G0WG20-F1
#
_entry.id   AF-A0A1G0WG20-F1
#
_cell.length_a   1.000
_cell.length_b   1.000
_cell.length_c   1.000
_cell.angle_alpha   90.00
_cell.angle_beta   90.00
_cell.angle_gamma   90.00
#
_symmetry.space_group_name_H-M   'P 1'
#
loop_
_entity.id
_entity.type
_entity.pdbx_description
1 polymer ?
#
loop_
_entity_poly.entity_id
_entity_poly.type
_entity_poly.pdbx_seq_one_letter_code
_entity_poly.pdbx_strand_id
1 'polypeptide(L)'
;MKSFFWAVLICLINTVAAVITARIGLKKDSKNFSRIIFGSFVIRYFLVSAAVLFVLLFVNINKLVFGLTFLISTFILIISEILYLNNRADLLKTQNKTTKQD
;
A
#
# COMPACT_ATOMS: atom_id res chain seq x y z
N MET A 1 -0.19 12.45 21.17
CA MET A 1 -1.11 12.56 20.01
C MET A 1 -0.41 12.86 18.69
N LYS A 2 0.48 13.87 18.60
CA LYS A 2 1.19 14.21 17.34
C LYS A 2 1.91 13.02 16.70
N SER A 3 2.63 12.20 17.48
CA SER A 3 3.30 10.97 17.01
C SER A 3 2.34 10.00 16.30
N PHE A 4 1.19 9.75 16.93
CA PHE A 4 0.17 8.84 16.40
C PHE A 4 -0.39 9.36 15.07
N PHE A 5 -0.75 10.64 15.03
CA PHE A 5 -1.32 11.26 13.84
C PHE A 5 -0.36 11.19 12.64
N TRP A 6 0.91 11.54 12.82
CA TRP A 6 1.90 11.47 11.74
C TRP A 6 2.14 10.05 11.23
N ALA A 7 2.23 9.07 12.12
CA ALA A 7 2.40 7.67 11.74
C ALA A 7 1.21 7.18 10.90
N VAL A 8 -0.02 7.40 11.39
CA VAL A 8 -1.25 6.99 10.68
C VAL A 8 -1.37 7.72 9.35
N LEU A 9 -1.06 9.02 9.29
CA LEU A 9 -1.13 9.81 8.06
C LEU A 9 -0.20 9.27 6.97
N ILE A 10 1.07 8.98 7.32
CA ILE A 10 2.03 8.39 6.37
C ILE A 10 1.52 7.04 5.86
N CYS A 11 1.04 6.18 6.77
CA CYS A 11 0.51 4.87 6.41
C CYS A 11 -0.70 4.98 5.48
N LEU A 12 -1.66 5.87 5.77
CA LEU A 12 -2.85 6.09 4.95
C LEU A 12 -2.48 6.59 3.54
N ILE A 13 -1.58 7.57 3.44
CA ILE A 13 -1.11 8.07 2.14
C ILE A 13 -0.47 6.94 1.33
N ASN A 14 0.37 6.12 1.97
CA ASN A 14 0.98 4.96 1.32
C ASN A 14 -0.07 3.95 0.82
N THR A 15 -1.10 3.67 1.62
CA THR A 15 -2.21 2.79 1.22
C THR A 15 -3.03 3.38 0.08
N VAL A 16 -3.31 4.69 0.08
CA VAL A 16 -4.02 5.33 -1.03
C VAL A 16 -3.21 5.19 -2.33
N ALA A 17 -1.90 5.44 -2.29
CA ALA A 17 -1.01 5.23 -3.43
C ALA A 17 -0.99 3.76 -3.89
N ALA A 18 -1.04 2.81 -2.94
CA ALA A 18 -1.19 1.38 -3.19
C ALA A 18 -2.44 1.06 -4.00
N VAL A 19 -3.59 1.50 -3.51
CA VAL A 19 -4.91 1.24 -4.10
C VAL A 19 -5.02 1.85 -5.49
N ILE A 20 -4.50 3.07 -5.68
CA ILE A 20 -4.46 3.72 -7.00
C ILE A 20 -3.61 2.90 -7.96
N THR A 21 -2.40 2.51 -7.56
CA THR A 21 -1.50 1.70 -8.38
C THR A 21 -2.17 0.36 -8.73
N ALA A 22 -2.77 -0.31 -7.76
CA ALA A 22 -3.47 -1.58 -7.96
C ALA A 22 -4.62 -1.44 -8.96
N ARG A 23 -5.46 -0.39 -8.84
CA ARG A 23 -6.54 -0.13 -9.80
C ARG A 23 -6.04 0.14 -11.22
N ILE A 24 -4.90 0.82 -11.36
CA ILE A 24 -4.28 1.07 -12.67
C ILE A 24 -3.70 -0.23 -13.23
N GLY A 25 -2.99 -1.00 -12.41
CA GLY A 25 -2.39 -2.27 -12.79
C GLY A 25 -3.42 -3.28 -13.25
N LEU A 26 -4.54 -3.44 -12.52
CA LEU A 26 -5.58 -4.44 -12.83
C LEU A 26 -6.23 -4.24 -14.21
N LYS A 27 -6.08 -3.07 -14.84
CA LYS A 27 -6.55 -2.78 -16.19
C LYS A 27 -5.54 -3.19 -17.28
N LYS A 28 -4.38 -3.73 -16.92
CA LYS A 28 -3.29 -4.11 -17.82
C LYS A 28 -3.09 -5.62 -17.83
N ASP A 29 -2.41 -6.12 -18.85
CA ASP A 29 -1.98 -7.51 -18.95
C ASP A 29 -1.04 -7.90 -17.80
N SER A 30 -0.92 -9.21 -17.54
CA SER A 30 -0.18 -9.75 -16.38
C SER A 30 1.28 -9.27 -16.28
N LYS A 31 1.97 -9.11 -17.42
CA LYS A 31 3.36 -8.63 -17.46
C LYS A 31 3.44 -7.16 -17.03
N ASN A 32 2.57 -6.33 -17.59
CA ASN A 32 2.50 -4.90 -17.24
C ASN A 32 1.94 -4.67 -15.84
N PHE A 33 1.00 -5.49 -15.37
CA PHE A 33 0.51 -5.50 -13.98
C PHE A 33 1.67 -5.62 -13.00
N SER A 34 2.45 -6.70 -13.13
CA SER A 34 3.58 -6.96 -12.24
C SER A 34 4.59 -5.80 -12.26
N ARG A 35 4.94 -5.30 -13.46
CA ARG A 35 5.87 -4.17 -13.59
C ARG A 35 5.37 -2.91 -12.87
N ILE A 36 4.08 -2.59 -12.96
CA ILE A 36 3.47 -1.43 -12.31
C ILE A 36 3.46 -1.61 -10.79
N ILE A 37 3.05 -2.78 -10.28
CA ILE A 37 2.98 -3.05 -8.83
C ILE A 37 4.37 -3.03 -8.20
N PHE A 38 5.34 -3.76 -8.77
CA PHE A 38 6.71 -3.80 -8.26
C PHE A 38 7.40 -2.44 -8.39
N GLY A 39 7.24 -1.74 -9.52
CA GLY A 39 7.80 -0.41 -9.70
C GLY A 39 7.25 0.59 -8.68
N SER A 40 5.94 0.57 -8.46
CA SER A 40 5.31 1.39 -7.41
C SER A 40 5.78 1.02 -6.01
N PHE A 41 6.01 -0.26 -5.72
CA PHE A 41 6.52 -0.68 -4.41
C PHE A 41 7.88 -0.04 -4.10
N VAL A 42 8.81 -0.05 -5.07
CA VAL A 42 10.13 0.58 -4.94
C VAL A 42 10.00 2.09 -4.72
N ILE A 43 9.20 2.78 -5.54
CA ILE A 43 9.00 4.22 -5.42
C ILE A 43 8.39 4.58 -4.06
N ARG A 44 7.34 3.87 -3.65
CA ARG A 44 6.68 4.06 -2.35
C ARG A 44 7.61 3.79 -1.18
N TYR A 45 8.46 2.76 -1.26
CA TYR A 45 9.46 2.48 -0.24
C TYR A 45 10.37 3.69 0.03
N PHE A 46 10.91 4.30 -1.03
CA PHE A 46 11.76 5.49 -0.88
C PHE A 46 10.97 6.70 -0.36
N LEU A 47 9.76 6.93 -0.86
CA LEU A 47 8.91 8.05 -0.41
C LEU A 47 8.52 7.92 1.07
N VAL A 48 8.09 6.74 1.50
CA VAL A 48 7.71 6.47 2.89
C VAL A 48 8.94 6.57 3.79
N SER A 49 10.09 6.03 3.38
CA SER A 49 11.34 6.14 4.14
C SER A 49 11.77 7.60 4.31
N ALA A 50 11.69 8.40 3.24
CA ALA A 50 11.98 9.83 3.31
C ALA A 50 10.99 10.59 4.21
N ALA A 51 9.70 10.29 4.15
CA ALA A 51 8.68 10.89 5.02
C ALA A 51 8.89 10.53 6.49
N VAL A 52 9.20 9.27 6.79
CA VAL A 52 9.54 8.80 8.14
C VAL A 52 10.79 9.51 8.65
N LEU A 53 11.85 9.59 7.83
CA LEU A 53 13.08 10.28 8.18
C LEU A 53 12.83 11.77 8.46
N PHE A 54 12.06 12.44 7.60
CA PHE A 54 11.68 13.83 7.79
C PHE A 54 10.96 14.05 9.12
N VAL A 55 9.97 13.20 9.43
CA VAL A 55 9.23 13.29 10.69
C VAL A 55 10.13 13.05 11.90
N LEU A 56 11.06 12.08 11.83
CA LEU A 56 11.98 11.79 12.93
C LEU A 56 13.03 12.87 13.17
N LEU A 57 13.46 13.59 12.12
CA LEU A 57 14.50 14.62 12.20
C LEU A 57 13.94 16.01 12.51
N PHE A 58 12.82 16.39 11.90
CA PHE A 58 12.34 17.77 11.91
C PHE A 58 11.10 17.99 12.78
N VAL A 59 10.38 16.93 13.16
CA VAL A 59 9.17 17.05 13.99
C VAL A 59 9.50 16.63 15.41
N ASN A 60 9.20 17.51 16.38
CA ASN A 60 9.36 17.18 17.79
C ASN A 60 8.23 16.22 18.24
N ILE A 61 8.52 14.92 18.21
CA ILE A 61 7.59 13.85 18.55
C ILE A 61 8.24 12.78 19.44
N ASN A 62 7.41 12.03 20.16
CA ASN A 62 7.85 10.81 20.81
C ASN A 62 8.10 9.72 19.76
N LYS A 63 9.38 9.34 19.60
CA LYS A 63 9.87 8.38 18.60
C LYS A 63 9.37 6.96 18.84
N LEU A 64 9.27 6.53 20.09
CA LEU A 64 8.78 5.19 20.45
C LEU A 64 7.32 5.01 20.04
N VAL A 65 6.47 5.98 20.42
CA VAL A 65 5.04 5.96 20.07
C VAL A 65 4.85 6.01 18.56
N PHE A 66 5.63 6.84 17.86
CA PHE A 66 5.60 6.91 16.40
C PHE A 66 6.00 5.58 15.77
N GLY A 67 7.13 5.00 16.17
CA GLY A 67 7.63 3.74 15.61
C GLY A 67 6.65 2.58 15.79
N LEU A 68 6.09 2.42 17.00
CA LEU A 68 5.08 1.39 17.28
C LEU A 68 3.80 1.61 16.47
N THR A 69 3.30 2.85 16.41
CA THR A 69 2.09 3.17 15.64
C THR A 69 2.32 2.90 14.15
N PHE A 70 3.46 3.33 13.62
CA PHE A 70 3.83 3.15 12.22
C PHE A 70 3.95 1.66 11.86
N LEU A 71 4.62 0.87 12.71
CA LEU A 71 4.79 -0.57 12.52
C LEU A 71 3.43 -1.30 12.50
N ILE A 72 2.60 -1.09 13.52
CA ILE A 72 1.29 -1.74 13.65
C ILE A 72 0.37 -1.34 12.50
N SER A 73 0.29 -0.04 12.20
CA SER A 73 -0.56 0.48 11.12
C SER A 73 -0.12 -0.08 9.76
N THR A 74 1.18 -0.08 9.49
CA THR A 74 1.74 -0.62 8.24
C THR A 74 1.43 -2.10 8.11
N PHE A 75 1.59 -2.89 9.18
CA PHE A 75 1.27 -4.32 9.17
C PHE A 75 -0.20 -4.59 8.82
N ILE A 76 -1.12 -3.91 9.50
CA ILE A 76 -2.57 -4.05 9.25
C ILE A 76 -2.93 -3.67 7.80
N LEU A 77 -2.35 -2.58 7.29
CA LEU A 77 -2.66 -2.07 5.97
C LEU A 77 -2.04 -2.92 4.84
N ILE A 78 -0.86 -3.50 5.05
CA ILE A 78 -0.26 -4.46 4.11
C ILE A 78 -1.13 -5.72 4.02
N ILE A 79 -1.58 -6.26 5.16
CA ILE A 79 -2.50 -7.41 5.16
C ILE A 79 -3.78 -7.06 4.39
N SER A 80 -4.33 -5.87 4.64
CA SER A 80 -5.52 -5.39 3.95
C SER A 80 -5.30 -5.24 2.44
N GLU A 81 -4.12 -4.76 2.01
CA GLU A 81 -3.72 -4.66 0.59
C GLU A 81 -3.64 -6.04 -0.07
N ILE A 82 -3.03 -7.02 0.59
CA ILE A 82 -2.91 -8.40 0.10
C ILE A 82 -4.30 -9.03 -0.06
N LEU A 83 -5.16 -8.92 0.96
CA LEU A 83 -6.52 -9.45 0.91
C LEU A 83 -7.35 -8.79 -0.20
N TYR A 84 -7.21 -7.48 -0.38
CA TYR A 84 -7.87 -6.74 -1.46
C TYR A 84 -7.43 -7.23 -2.85
N LEU A 85 -6.13 -7.38 -3.07
CA LEU A 85 -5.58 -7.88 -4.34
C LEU A 85 -6.00 -9.33 -4.60
N ASN A 86 -5.96 -10.18 -3.58
CA ASN A 86 -6.37 -11.58 -3.69
C ASN A 86 -7.84 -11.72 -4.08
N ASN A 87 -8.74 -11.02 -3.37
CA ASN A 87 -10.17 -11.02 -3.67
C ASN A 87 -10.46 -10.53 -5.10
N ARG A 88 -9.75 -9.49 -5.56
CA ARG A 88 -9.89 -8.98 -6.93
C ARG A 88 -9.37 -9.98 -7.98
N ALA A 89 -8.27 -10.66 -7.70
CA ALA A 89 -7.72 -11.67 -8.60
C ALA A 89 -8.68 -12.88 -8.76
N ASP A 90 -9.31 -13.32 -7.66
CA ASP A 90 -10.29 -14.41 -7.70
C ASP A 90 -11.55 -14.02 -8.48
N LEU A 91 -12.06 -12.79 -8.30
CA LEU A 91 -13.18 -12.29 -9.10
C LEU A 91 -12.86 -12.28 -10.61
N LEU A 92 -11.65 -11.88 -11.00
CA LEU A 92 -11.22 -11.88 -12.41
C LEU A 92 -11.07 -13.30 -12.98
N LYS A 93 -10.67 -14.28 -12.16
CA LYS A 93 -10.63 -15.69 -12.56
C LYS A 93 -12.03 -16.25 -12.79
N THR A 94 -12.97 -15.94 -11.91
CA THR A 94 -14.36 -16.41 -12.00
C THR A 94 -15.04 -15.84 -13.25
N GLN A 95 -14.90 -14.55 -13.54
CA GLN A 95 -15.46 -13.94 -14.76
C GLN A 95 -14.90 -14.57 -16.05
N ASN A 96 -13.59 -14.82 -16.12
CA ASN A 96 -12.97 -15.46 -17.28
C ASN A 96 -13.42 -16.91 -17.51
N LYS A 97 -13.87 -17.62 -16.46
CA LYS A 97 -14.45 -18.96 -16.61
C LYS A 97 -15.86 -18.90 -17.20
N THR A 98 -16.69 -17.97 -16.75
CA THR A 98 -18.07 -17.82 -17.25
C THR A 98 -18.10 -17.43 -18.73
N THR A 99 -17.26 -16.49 -19.17
CA THR A 99 -17.23 -16.03 -20.58
C THR A 99 -16.66 -17.05 -21.57
N LYS A 100 -16.04 -18.15 -21.11
CA LYS A 100 -15.54 -19.23 -21.98
C LYS A 100 -16.51 -20.41 -22.13
N GLN A 101 -17.66 -20.36 -21.44
CA GLN A 101 -18.70 -21.39 -21.52
C GLN A 101 -19.89 -20.99 -22.39
N ASP A 102 -19.87 -19.77 -22.95
CA ASP A 102 -20.80 -19.25 -23.95
C ASP A 102 -20.14 -19.26 -25.35
#